data_AF-A0A2N0L651-F1
#
_entry.id   AF-A0A2N0L651-F1
#
_cell.length_a   1.000
_cell.length_b   1.000
_cell.length_c   1.000
_cell.angle_alpha   90.00
_cell.angle_beta   90.00
_cell.angle_gamma   90.00
#
_symmetry.space_group_name_H-M   'P 1'
#
loop_
_entity.id
_entity.type
_entity.pdbx_description
1 polymer ?
#
loop_
_entity_poly.entity_id
_entity_poly.type
_entity_poly.pdbx_seq_one_letter_code
_entity_poly.pdbx_strand_id
1 'polypeptide(L)' 'MKTVVVVPTYNEAKNLPELVERLFALSMGGLELLVVDDASPDGTAVVARDLGNSYPGRISVL' A
#
# COMPACT_ATOMS: atom_id res chain seq x y z
N MET A 1 8.86 -1.33 17.97
CA MET A 1 8.24 -0.02 17.65
C MET A 1 7.31 -0.25 16.47
N LYS A 2 6.11 0.33 16.45
CA LYS A 2 5.18 0.20 15.33
C LYS A 2 5.36 1.40 14.41
N THR A 3 5.54 1.17 13.11
CA THR A 3 5.71 2.23 12.10
C THR A 3 4.62 2.08 11.06
N VAL A 4 3.90 3.16 10.78
CA VAL A 4 2.89 3.20 9.73
C VAL A 4 3.37 4.13 8.62
N VAL A 5 3.46 3.62 7.39
CA VAL A 5 3.78 4.41 6.20
C VAL A 5 2.47 4.77 5.51
N VAL A 6 2.19 6.06 5.40
CA VAL A 6 1.02 6.56 4.67
C VAL A 6 1.41 6.84 3.23
N VAL A 7 0.68 6.26 2.28
CA VAL A 7 0.93 6.35 0.84
C VAL A 7 -0.29 6.99 0.17
N PRO A 8 -0.30 8.32 -0.03
CA PRO A 8 -1.30 8.95 -0.88
C PRO A 8 -1.06 8.55 -2.34
N THR A 9 -2.09 8.17 -3.08
CA THR A 9 -1.97 7.69 -4.46
C THR A 9 -2.93 8.40 -5.41
N TYR A 10 -2.43 8.72 -6.61
CA TYR A 10 -3.22 9.15 -7.77
C TYR A 10 -2.52 8.66 -9.05
N ASN A 11 -3.17 7.79 -9.83
CA ASN A 11 -2.58 7.14 -11.01
C ASN A 11 -1.31 6.31 -10.73
N GLU A 12 -1.32 5.52 -9.66
CA GLU A 12 -0.18 4.74 -9.17
C GLU A 12 -0.35 3.21 -9.33
N ALA A 13 -1.31 2.73 -10.14
CA ALA A 13 -1.65 1.31 -10.23
C ALA A 13 -0.45 0.42 -10.58
N LYS A 14 0.52 0.95 -11.33
CA LYS A 14 1.76 0.24 -11.72
C LYS A 14 2.86 0.32 -10.67
N ASN A 15 2.94 1.42 -9.93
CA ASN A 15 4.05 1.70 -9.02
C ASN A 15 3.77 1.21 -7.60
N LEU A 16 2.49 1.18 -7.19
CA LEU A 16 2.08 0.78 -5.85
C LEU A 16 2.58 -0.63 -5.47
N PRO A 17 2.47 -1.67 -6.32
CA PRO A 17 3.02 -2.99 -5.99
C PRO A 17 4.54 -2.98 -5.75
N GLU A 18 5.29 -2.27 -6.60
CA GLU A 18 6.74 -2.17 -6.49
C GLU A 18 7.16 -1.45 -5.20
N LEU A 19 6.44 -0.40 -4.82
CA LEU A 19 6.66 0.30 -3.56
C LEU A 19 6.42 -0.63 -2.35
N VAL A 20 5.33 -1.41 -2.38
CA VAL A 20 4.99 -2.37 -1.32
C VAL A 20 6.09 -3.42 -1.16
N GLU A 21 6.56 -4.01 -2.25
CA GLU A 21 7.65 -5.00 -2.23
C GLU A 21 8.93 -4.41 -1.61
N ARG A 22 9.33 -3.21 -2.06
CA ARG A 22 10.52 -2.52 -1.57
C ARG A 22 10.42 -2.18 -0.09
N LEU A 23 9.26 -1.73 0.39
CA LEU A 23 9.03 -1.40 1.80
C LEU A 23 9.09 -2.63 2.69
N PHE A 24 8.46 -3.74 2.30
CA PHE A 24 8.51 -4.97 3.10
C PHE A 24 9.86 -5.67 3.06
N ALA A 25 10.66 -5.48 1.99
CA ALA A 25 12.03 -5.97 1.93
C ALA A 25 12.96 -5.35 3.00
N LEU A 26 12.61 -4.18 3.55
CA LEU A 26 13.37 -3.53 4.63
C LEU A 26 13.37 -4.35 5.94
N SER A 27 12.54 -5.39 6.06
CA SER A 27 12.47 -6.27 7.23
C SER A 27 12.25 -5.52 8.56
N MET A 28 11.58 -4.38 8.49
CA MET A 28 11.22 -3.59 9.67
C MET A 28 10.09 -4.28 10.44
N GLY A 29 10.38 -4.69 11.68
CA GLY A 29 9.39 -5.29 12.57
C GLY A 29 8.24 -4.32 12.84
N GLY A 30 7.00 -4.76 12.61
CA GLY A 30 5.79 -3.96 12.87
C GLY A 30 5.53 -2.85 11.86
N LEU A 31 6.09 -2.93 10.64
CA LEU A 31 5.76 -2.02 9.54
C LEU A 31 4.35 -2.30 9.00
N GLU A 32 3.52 -1.27 8.96
CA GLU A 32 2.19 -1.28 8.34
C GLU A 32 2.11 -0.18 7.27
N LEU A 33 1.28 -0.38 6.26
CA LEU A 33 1.01 0.60 5.21
C LEU A 33 -0.46 1.03 5.26
N LEU A 34 -0.68 2.33 5.08
CA LEU A 34 -1.99 2.93 4.88
C LEU A 34 -2.01 3.59 3.50
N VAL A 35 -2.67 2.97 2.54
CA VAL A 35 -2.87 3.52 1.19
C VAL A 35 -4.09 4.43 1.22
N VAL A 36 -3.98 5.64 0.68
CA VAL A 36 -5.08 6.61 0.59
C VAL A 36 -5.24 6.98 -0.88
N ASP A 37 -6.31 6.53 -1.53
CA ASP A 37 -6.52 6.77 -2.95
C ASP A 37 -7.32 8.05 -3.21
N ASP A 38 -6.78 8.94 -4.05
CA ASP A 38 -7.43 10.20 -4.43
C ASP A 38 -8.29 10.04 -5.70
N ALA A 39 -9.21 9.08 -5.66
CA ALA A 39 -10.13 8.75 -6.76
C ALA A 39 -9.41 8.49 -8.10
N SER A 40 -8.42 7.59 -8.09
CA SER A 40 -7.64 7.28 -9.28
C SER A 40 -8.49 6.63 -10.39
N PRO A 41 -8.43 7.11 -11.65
CA PRO A 41 -9.15 6.51 -12.77
C PRO A 41 -8.47 5.28 -13.37
N ASP A 42 -7.20 5.03 -13.04
CA ASP A 42 -6.36 3.99 -13.65
C ASP A 42 -6.50 2.60 -13.00
N GLY A 43 -7.33 2.47 -11.97
CA GLY A 43 -7.49 1.24 -11.20
C GLY A 43 -6.60 1.13 -9.96
N THR A 44 -5.89 2.19 -9.55
CA THR A 44 -5.07 2.19 -8.33
C THR A 44 -5.84 1.69 -7.10
N ALA A 45 -7.09 2.12 -6.91
CA ALA A 45 -7.92 1.66 -5.80
C ALA A 45 -8.18 0.14 -5.80
N VAL A 46 -8.24 -0.50 -6.97
CA VAL A 46 -8.39 -1.96 -7.10
C VAL A 46 -7.09 -2.64 -6.68
N VAL A 47 -5.96 -2.18 -7.24
CA VAL A 47 -4.63 -2.69 -6.89
C VAL A 47 -4.35 -2.56 -5.40
N ALA A 48 -4.69 -1.43 -4.79
CA ALA A 48 -4.52 -1.20 -3.36
C ALA A 48 -5.31 -2.20 -2.51
N ARG A 49 -6.57 -2.51 -2.88
CA ARG A 49 -7.41 -3.50 -2.18
C ARG A 49 -6.87 -4.90 -2.33
N ASP A 50 -6.41 -5.27 -3.53
CA ASP A 50 -5.80 -6.58 -3.78
C ASP A 50 -4.55 -6.78 -2.93
N LEU A 51 -3.70 -5.75 -2.85
CA LEU A 51 -2.55 -5.73 -1.94
C LEU A 51 -3.00 -5.83 -0.47
N GLY A 52 -4.06 -5.13 -0.06
CA GLY A 52 -4.68 -5.28 1.25
C GLY A 52 -5.05 -6.74 1.59
N ASN A 53 -5.62 -7.46 0.62
CA ASN A 53 -5.98 -8.87 0.77
C ASN A 53 -4.75 -9.79 0.81
N SER A 54 -3.70 -9.49 0.03
CA SER A 54 -2.45 -10.26 0.05
C SER A 54 -1.62 -10.06 1.32
N TYR A 55 -1.82 -8.94 2.03
CA TYR A 55 -1.09 -8.60 3.25
C TYR A 55 -2.04 -8.29 4.44
N PRO A 56 -2.80 -9.29 4.93
CA PRO A 56 -3.80 -9.07 5.98
C PRO A 56 -3.21 -8.45 7.26
N GLY A 57 -3.82 -7.37 7.73
CA GLY A 57 -3.38 -6.64 8.93
C GLY A 57 -2.06 -5.88 8.78
N ARG A 58 -1.49 -5.85 7.57
CA ARG A 58 -0.23 -5.15 7.26
C ARG A 58 -0.43 -4.02 6.26
N ILE A 59 -1.43 -4.12 5.39
CA ILE A 59 -1.85 -3.03 4.49
C ILE A 59 -3.33 -2.72 4.76
N SER A 60 -3.66 -1.43 4.85
CA SER A 60 -5.04 -0.92 4.90
C SER A 60 -5.24 0.12 3.80
N VAL A 61 -6.47 0.28 3.33
CA VAL A 61 -6.83 1.17 2.22
C VAL A 61 -7.96 2.09 2.65
N LEU A 62 -7.81 3.39 2.37
CA LEU A 62 -8.80 4.45 2.53
C LEU A 62 -9.17 5.06 1.18
#